data_AF-L2GMW4-F1
#
_entry.id   AF-L2GMW4-F1
#
_cell.length_a   1.000
_cell.length_b   1.000
_cell.length_c   1.000
_cell.angle_alpha   90.00
_cell.angle_beta   90.00
_cell.angle_gamma   90.00
#
_symmetry.space_group_name_H-M   'P 1'
#
loop_
_entity.id
_entity.type
_entity.pdbx_description
1 polymer ?
#
loop_
_entity_poly.entity_id
_entity_poly.type
_entity_poly.pdbx_seq_one_letter_code
_entity_poly.pdbx_strand_id
1 'polypeptide(L)'
;MKGKVESNVPKINLNHTKPKIQDVELKHFRTAPREKHPWSNAETDALMSGVGEFGKKSWKKILNKYGNVFIKERRIVDLVNKYKLIKKETSYHHTEGRDWVLLDEQGKPVESWAGEISTVNQRFPYDAAKKFAKRRIVSGGRKFNITVREAQNIENAHTYAVEADSPGKMRMKKLVEKQK
;
A
#
# COMPACT_ATOMS: atom_id res chain seq x y z
N MET A 1 -57.26 -48.04 24.60
CA MET A 1 -57.08 -47.63 23.20
C MET A 1 -56.07 -46.49 23.15
N LYS A 2 -54.82 -46.74 22.73
CA LYS A 2 -53.78 -45.72 22.56
C LYS A 2 -53.44 -45.65 21.07
N GLY A 3 -53.90 -44.62 20.39
CA GLY A 3 -53.57 -44.35 18.99
C GLY A 3 -52.15 -43.79 18.87
N LYS A 4 -51.28 -44.47 18.13
CA LYS A 4 -50.02 -43.91 17.65
C LYS A 4 -50.34 -43.00 16.46
N VAL A 5 -50.10 -41.70 16.60
CA VAL A 5 -50.08 -40.77 15.47
C VAL A 5 -48.69 -40.84 14.86
N GLU A 6 -48.56 -41.48 13.71
CA GLU A 6 -47.34 -41.47 12.91
C GLU A 6 -47.13 -40.06 12.33
N SER A 7 -46.07 -39.40 12.77
CA SER A 7 -45.65 -38.12 12.21
C SER A 7 -44.91 -38.37 10.90
N ASN A 8 -45.57 -38.08 9.79
CA ASN A 8 -44.99 -38.14 8.46
C ASN A 8 -44.17 -36.86 8.21
N VAL A 9 -42.93 -36.83 8.71
CA VAL A 9 -41.99 -35.72 8.44
C VAL A 9 -41.25 -36.03 7.13
N PRO A 10 -41.38 -35.19 6.09
CA PRO A 10 -40.62 -35.40 4.86
C PRO A 10 -39.13 -35.17 5.11
N LYS A 11 -38.32 -36.19 4.81
CA LYS A 11 -36.86 -36.12 4.86
C LYS A 11 -36.38 -35.17 3.76
N ILE A 12 -35.94 -33.97 4.14
CA ILE A 12 -35.33 -33.01 3.22
C ILE A 12 -33.95 -33.55 2.83
N ASN A 13 -33.82 -33.95 1.56
CA ASN A 13 -32.59 -34.48 1.02
C ASN A 13 -31.63 -33.30 0.71
N LEU A 14 -30.67 -33.04 1.61
CA LEU A 14 -29.64 -32.02 1.45
C LEU A 14 -28.56 -32.51 0.48
N ASN A 15 -28.90 -32.57 -0.82
CA ASN A 15 -27.89 -32.68 -1.86
C ASN A 15 -27.17 -31.33 -1.97
N HIS A 16 -26.08 -31.16 -1.24
CA HIS A 16 -25.13 -30.06 -1.39
C HIS A 16 -24.30 -30.24 -2.67
N THR A 17 -24.95 -30.09 -3.81
CA THR A 17 -24.24 -29.85 -5.07
C THR A 17 -23.83 -28.39 -5.06
N LYS A 18 -22.57 -28.11 -4.69
CA LYS A 18 -21.99 -26.76 -4.82
C LYS A 18 -22.23 -26.30 -6.27
N PRO A 19 -22.93 -25.18 -6.50
CA PRO A 19 -23.12 -24.70 -7.86
C PRO A 19 -21.74 -24.46 -8.45
N LYS A 20 -21.48 -25.10 -9.58
CA LYS A 20 -20.29 -24.89 -10.40
C LYS A 20 -20.31 -23.41 -10.76
N ILE A 21 -19.44 -22.63 -10.12
CA ILE A 21 -19.26 -21.21 -10.42
C ILE A 21 -18.75 -21.18 -11.86
N GLN A 22 -19.68 -21.08 -12.80
CA GLN A 22 -19.37 -20.70 -14.18
C GLN A 22 -18.68 -19.35 -14.08
N ASP A 23 -17.63 -19.16 -14.88
CA ASP A 23 -16.80 -17.96 -14.92
C ASP A 23 -17.65 -16.70 -15.03
N VAL A 24 -18.10 -16.18 -13.88
CA VAL A 24 -18.63 -14.84 -13.77
C VAL A 24 -17.39 -14.00 -13.96
N GLU A 25 -17.20 -13.54 -15.20
CA GLU A 25 -16.26 -12.51 -15.56
C GLU A 25 -16.45 -11.38 -14.55
N LEU A 26 -15.60 -11.37 -13.50
CA LEU A 26 -15.58 -10.34 -12.49
C LEU A 26 -15.05 -9.10 -13.19
N LYS A 27 -15.93 -8.43 -13.93
CA LYS A 27 -15.73 -7.08 -14.41
C LYS A 27 -15.52 -6.28 -13.15
N HIS A 28 -14.25 -6.01 -12.85
CA HIS A 28 -13.87 -5.04 -11.86
C HIS A 28 -14.32 -3.71 -12.44
N PHE A 29 -15.60 -3.37 -12.24
CA PHE A 29 -16.13 -2.05 -12.51
C PHE A 29 -15.34 -1.13 -11.60
N ARG A 30 -14.23 -0.61 -12.11
CA ARG A 30 -13.53 0.52 -11.52
C ARG A 30 -14.48 1.69 -11.72
N THR A 31 -15.46 1.81 -10.84
CA THR A 31 -16.22 3.03 -10.67
C THR A 31 -15.23 4.17 -10.46
N ALA A 32 -15.55 5.34 -11.01
CA ALA A 32 -14.69 6.50 -10.93
C ALA A 32 -14.20 6.72 -9.48
N PRO A 33 -12.96 7.21 -9.29
CA PRO A 33 -12.44 7.48 -7.96
C PRO A 33 -13.43 8.34 -7.15
N ARG A 34 -13.71 7.95 -5.90
CA ARG A 34 -14.51 8.77 -4.99
C ARG A 34 -13.87 10.14 -4.80
N GLU A 35 -14.69 11.16 -4.58
CA GLU A 35 -14.22 12.49 -4.22
C GLU A 35 -13.39 12.42 -2.92
N LYS A 36 -12.30 13.20 -2.88
CA LYS A 36 -11.37 13.21 -1.76
C LYS A 36 -11.70 14.34 -0.82
N HIS A 37 -12.39 14.02 0.28
CA HIS A 37 -12.65 15.02 1.33
C HIS A 37 -11.56 15.00 2.40
N PRO A 38 -10.89 16.14 2.66
CA PRO A 38 -9.94 16.26 3.76
C PRO A 38 -10.64 16.05 5.10
N TRP A 39 -9.88 15.59 6.10
CA TRP A 39 -10.41 15.41 7.46
C TRP A 39 -10.42 16.74 8.19
N SER A 40 -11.58 17.14 8.71
CA SER A 40 -11.64 18.32 9.58
C SER A 40 -11.08 18.01 10.97
N ASN A 41 -10.78 19.06 11.74
CA ASN A 41 -10.37 18.90 13.14
C ASN A 41 -11.50 18.26 13.96
N ALA A 42 -12.75 18.72 13.78
CA ALA A 42 -13.92 18.15 14.45
C ALA A 42 -14.12 16.65 14.14
N GLU A 43 -13.93 16.22 12.88
CA GLU A 43 -13.97 14.79 12.53
C GLU A 43 -12.84 14.02 13.23
N THR A 44 -11.66 14.62 13.31
CA THR A 44 -10.50 13.98 13.95
C THR A 44 -10.71 13.83 15.45
N ASP A 45 -11.24 14.86 16.11
CA ASP A 45 -11.54 14.85 17.54
C ASP A 45 -12.67 13.85 17.85
N ALA A 46 -13.74 13.83 17.06
CA ALA A 46 -14.82 12.85 17.19
C ALA A 46 -14.33 11.41 17.01
N LEU A 47 -13.42 11.17 16.06
CA LEU A 47 -12.79 9.86 15.88
C LEU A 47 -11.98 9.47 17.11
N MET A 48 -11.16 10.38 17.65
CA MET A 48 -10.32 10.09 18.81
C MET A 48 -11.15 9.87 20.09
N SER A 49 -12.16 10.70 20.33
CA SER A 49 -13.11 10.51 21.43
C SER A 49 -13.86 9.20 21.32
N GLY A 50 -14.39 8.87 20.12
CA GLY A 50 -15.07 7.59 19.91
C GLY A 50 -14.16 6.37 20.10
N VAL A 51 -12.88 6.46 19.73
CA VAL A 51 -11.91 5.40 20.03
C VAL A 51 -11.62 5.31 21.53
N GLY A 52 -11.54 6.43 22.25
CA GLY A 52 -11.39 6.45 23.70
C GLY A 52 -12.59 5.83 24.42
N GLU A 53 -13.80 6.11 23.94
CA GLU A 53 -15.06 5.65 24.53
C GLU A 53 -15.37 4.17 24.22
N PHE A 54 -15.21 3.74 22.95
CA PHE A 54 -15.65 2.42 22.50
C PHE A 54 -14.52 1.44 22.11
N GLY A 55 -13.27 1.92 22.02
CA GLY A 55 -12.11 1.13 21.62
C GLY A 55 -11.92 0.92 20.10
N LYS A 56 -10.71 0.49 19.72
CA LYS A 56 -10.21 0.34 18.33
C LYS A 56 -10.92 -0.74 17.47
N LYS A 57 -11.96 -1.41 17.95
CA LYS A 57 -12.72 -2.43 17.17
C LYS A 57 -14.16 -2.03 16.93
N SER A 58 -14.61 -0.96 17.57
CA SER A 58 -16.00 -0.51 17.60
C SER A 58 -16.31 0.55 16.54
N TRP A 59 -15.68 0.47 15.37
CA TRP A 59 -15.76 1.52 14.33
C TRP A 59 -17.18 1.83 13.87
N LYS A 60 -18.03 0.81 13.74
CA LYS A 60 -19.45 0.99 13.40
C LYS A 60 -20.18 1.81 14.47
N LYS A 61 -19.88 1.58 15.75
CA LYS A 61 -20.47 2.35 16.85
C LYS A 61 -20.01 3.80 16.81
N ILE A 62 -18.71 4.03 16.57
CA ILE A 62 -18.13 5.37 16.44
C ILE A 62 -18.79 6.13 15.28
N LEU A 63 -18.88 5.51 14.10
CA LEU A 63 -19.50 6.11 12.91
C LEU A 63 -20.97 6.46 13.15
N ASN A 64 -21.72 5.59 13.84
CA ASN A 64 -23.12 5.86 14.14
C ASN A 64 -23.29 6.97 15.20
N LYS A 65 -22.47 6.96 16.26
CA LYS A 65 -22.57 7.91 17.38
C LYS A 65 -22.20 9.33 16.96
N TYR A 66 -21.13 9.47 16.18
CA TYR A 66 -20.59 10.76 15.73
C TYR A 66 -20.90 11.04 14.25
N GLY A 67 -21.88 10.32 13.67
CA GLY A 67 -22.21 10.38 12.25
C GLY A 67 -22.70 11.76 11.77
N ASN A 68 -23.14 12.61 12.68
CA ASN A 68 -23.48 14.02 12.43
C ASN A 68 -22.24 14.93 12.30
N VAL A 69 -21.12 14.55 12.88
CA VAL A 69 -19.84 15.28 12.78
C VAL A 69 -19.06 14.83 11.55
N PHE A 70 -19.13 13.54 11.23
CA PHE A 70 -18.54 13.00 10.01
C PHE A 70 -19.29 13.46 8.77
N ILE A 71 -18.57 13.64 7.66
CA ILE A 71 -19.25 13.77 6.37
C ILE A 71 -20.01 12.49 6.05
N LYS A 72 -21.17 12.62 5.38
CA LYS A 72 -22.07 11.49 5.09
C LYS A 72 -21.40 10.34 4.32
N GLU A 73 -20.37 10.64 3.54
CA GLU A 73 -19.67 9.64 2.74
C GLU A 73 -18.59 8.86 3.49
N ARG A 74 -18.27 9.21 4.75
CA ARG A 74 -17.27 8.47 5.54
C ARG A 74 -17.74 7.04 5.75
N ARG A 75 -16.84 6.10 5.46
CA ARG A 75 -17.05 4.68 5.74
C ARG A 75 -16.20 4.25 6.92
N ILE A 76 -16.57 3.10 7.50
CA ILE A 76 -15.80 2.44 8.55
C ILE A 76 -14.30 2.33 8.18
N VAL A 77 -13.99 1.94 6.94
CA VAL A 77 -12.60 1.81 6.46
C VAL A 77 -11.85 3.15 6.48
N ASP A 78 -12.54 4.26 6.19
CA ASP A 78 -11.92 5.58 6.20
C ASP A 78 -11.51 5.97 7.64
N LEU A 79 -12.33 5.66 8.65
CA LEU A 79 -12.02 5.86 10.07
C LEU A 79 -10.81 5.02 10.50
N VAL A 80 -10.78 3.73 10.12
CA VAL A 80 -9.63 2.84 10.43
C VAL A 80 -8.35 3.41 9.85
N ASN A 81 -8.36 3.80 8.57
CA ASN A 81 -7.19 4.32 7.88
C ASN A 81 -6.71 5.64 8.48
N LYS A 82 -7.63 6.55 8.82
CA LYS A 82 -7.30 7.81 9.50
C LYS A 82 -6.68 7.55 10.87
N TYR A 83 -7.24 6.64 11.66
CA TYR A 83 -6.70 6.28 12.96
C TYR A 83 -5.28 5.72 12.86
N LYS A 84 -5.06 4.78 11.95
CA LYS A 84 -3.73 4.21 11.67
C LYS A 84 -2.73 5.29 11.27
N LEU A 85 -3.15 6.25 10.45
CA LEU A 85 -2.32 7.38 10.03
C LEU A 85 -1.95 8.27 11.23
N ILE A 86 -2.91 8.60 12.11
CA ILE A 86 -2.65 9.39 13.32
C ILE A 86 -1.66 8.68 14.24
N LYS A 87 -1.85 7.37 14.45
CA LYS A 87 -0.96 6.56 15.29
C LYS A 87 0.36 6.19 14.63
N LYS A 88 0.56 6.59 13.37
CA LYS A 88 1.72 6.20 12.55
C LYS A 88 1.92 4.67 12.51
N GLU A 89 0.84 3.89 12.62
CA GLU A 89 0.84 2.41 12.60
C GLU A 89 0.93 1.84 11.15
N THR A 90 1.25 2.68 10.16
CA THR A 90 1.42 2.21 8.77
C THR A 90 2.79 1.59 8.59
N SER A 91 2.88 0.55 7.74
CA SER A 91 4.13 -0.16 7.42
C SER A 91 5.30 0.78 7.07
N TYR A 92 5.02 1.92 6.42
CA TYR A 92 6.01 2.95 6.11
C TYR A 92 6.81 3.44 7.33
N HIS A 93 6.16 3.58 8.48
CA HIS A 93 6.77 4.14 9.69
C HIS A 93 7.56 3.13 10.51
N HIS A 94 7.25 1.83 10.39
CA HIS A 94 7.96 0.75 11.06
C HIS A 94 9.13 0.17 10.26
N THR A 95 9.30 0.58 9.00
CA THR A 95 10.40 0.09 8.17
C THR A 95 11.69 0.79 8.58
N GLU A 96 12.69 0.01 9.01
CA GLU A 96 14.03 0.50 9.31
C GLU A 96 14.75 1.00 8.03
N GLY A 97 15.72 1.90 8.23
CA GLY A 97 16.59 2.33 7.14
C GLY A 97 17.54 1.21 6.74
N ARG A 98 17.74 1.03 5.44
CA ARG A 98 18.70 0.08 4.87
C ARG A 98 19.71 0.83 4.02
N ASP A 99 20.90 0.29 3.89
CA ASP A 99 21.92 0.87 3.03
C ASP A 99 21.76 0.35 1.61
N TRP A 100 21.61 1.29 0.68
CA TRP A 100 21.44 1.01 -0.73
C TRP A 100 22.67 1.43 -1.50
N VAL A 101 23.15 0.53 -2.34
CA VAL A 101 24.31 0.68 -3.21
C VAL A 101 23.82 0.96 -4.63
N LEU A 102 24.44 1.93 -5.29
CA LEU A 102 24.24 2.18 -6.72
C LEU A 102 25.04 1.16 -7.54
N LEU A 103 24.43 0.56 -8.55
CA LEU A 103 25.12 -0.33 -9.49
C LEU A 103 25.35 0.33 -10.85
N ASP A 104 26.42 -0.07 -11.53
CA ASP A 104 26.71 0.27 -12.92
C ASP A 104 25.91 -0.62 -13.91
N GLU A 105 26.20 -0.48 -15.20
CA GLU A 105 25.54 -1.24 -16.27
C GLU A 105 25.90 -2.74 -16.24
N GLN A 106 27.02 -3.07 -15.61
CA GLN A 106 27.55 -4.42 -15.41
C GLN A 106 27.07 -5.05 -14.10
N GLY A 107 26.27 -4.33 -13.31
CA GLY A 107 25.76 -4.79 -12.02
C GLY A 107 26.78 -4.72 -10.88
N LYS A 108 27.90 -4.02 -11.05
CA LYS A 108 28.91 -3.80 -10.01
C LYS A 108 28.64 -2.51 -9.23
N PRO A 109 29.03 -2.44 -7.94
CA PRO A 109 28.92 -1.21 -7.16
C PRO A 109 29.66 -0.04 -7.82
N VAL A 110 28.99 1.12 -7.91
CA VAL A 110 29.63 2.35 -8.38
C VAL A 110 30.51 2.93 -7.28
N GLU A 111 31.81 2.96 -7.53
CA GLU A 111 32.80 3.59 -6.68
C GLU A 111 32.92 5.09 -6.99
N SER A 112 33.17 5.88 -5.96
CA SER A 112 33.55 7.27 -6.10
C SER A 112 35.01 7.40 -6.53
N TRP A 113 35.43 8.61 -6.91
CA TRP A 113 36.83 8.89 -7.26
C TRP A 113 37.83 8.57 -6.14
N ALA A 114 37.36 8.48 -4.88
CA ALA A 114 38.15 8.12 -3.71
C ALA A 114 38.16 6.60 -3.42
N GLY A 115 37.54 5.77 -4.27
CA GLY A 115 37.38 4.32 -4.06
C GLY A 115 36.27 3.94 -3.07
N GLU A 116 35.52 4.91 -2.54
CA GLU A 116 34.38 4.61 -1.65
C GLU A 116 33.13 4.23 -2.43
N ILE A 117 32.44 3.18 -1.98
CA ILE A 117 31.17 2.73 -2.58
C ILE A 117 30.08 3.79 -2.34
N SER A 118 29.38 4.18 -3.40
CA SER A 118 28.28 5.15 -3.32
C SER A 118 27.05 4.52 -2.63
N THR A 119 26.93 4.75 -1.32
CA THR A 119 25.82 4.25 -0.50
C THR A 119 24.86 5.36 -0.07
N VAL A 120 23.59 5.01 0.13
CA VAL A 120 22.59 5.88 0.77
C VAL A 120 21.70 5.08 1.71
N ASN A 121 21.54 5.57 2.95
CA ASN A 121 20.60 4.98 3.90
C ASN A 121 19.17 5.43 3.58
N GLN A 122 18.29 4.52 3.17
CA GLN A 122 16.87 4.77 2.88
C GLN A 122 16.01 3.56 3.22
N ARG A 123 14.71 3.77 3.47
CA ARG A 123 13.78 2.68 3.82
C ARG A 123 13.38 1.83 2.61
N PHE A 124 13.31 2.45 1.43
CA PHE A 124 12.79 1.82 0.22
C PHE A 124 13.75 1.99 -0.96
N PRO A 125 13.80 1.01 -1.88
CA PRO A 125 14.66 1.07 -3.06
C PRO A 125 14.32 2.28 -3.95
N TYR A 126 13.04 2.62 -4.05
CA TYR A 126 12.60 3.77 -4.83
C TYR A 126 13.18 5.09 -4.28
N ASP A 127 13.18 5.29 -2.96
CA ASP A 127 13.70 6.51 -2.34
C ASP A 127 15.23 6.61 -2.48
N ALA A 128 15.93 5.48 -2.37
CA ALA A 128 17.36 5.39 -2.65
C ALA A 128 17.67 5.76 -4.11
N ALA A 129 16.99 5.11 -5.06
CA ALA A 129 17.13 5.39 -6.49
C ALA A 129 16.82 6.86 -6.81
N LYS A 130 15.82 7.44 -6.15
CA LYS A 130 15.45 8.86 -6.27
C LYS A 130 16.59 9.79 -5.82
N LYS A 131 17.28 9.46 -4.73
CA LYS A 131 18.45 10.23 -4.27
C LYS A 131 19.60 10.15 -5.25
N PHE A 132 19.92 8.96 -5.76
CA PHE A 132 20.96 8.80 -6.80
C PHE A 132 20.58 9.52 -8.11
N ALA A 133 19.32 9.44 -8.53
CA ALA A 133 18.81 10.10 -9.73
C ALA A 133 19.02 11.61 -9.67
N LYS A 134 18.67 12.24 -8.54
CA LYS A 134 18.87 13.68 -8.35
C LYS A 134 20.34 14.09 -8.52
N ARG A 135 21.28 13.32 -7.97
CA ARG A 135 22.72 13.57 -8.14
C ARG A 135 23.11 13.53 -9.63
N ARG A 136 22.65 12.53 -10.37
CA ARG A 136 22.96 12.36 -11.80
C ARG A 136 22.28 13.40 -12.71
N ILE A 137 21.08 13.88 -12.36
CA ILE A 137 20.39 14.96 -13.07
C ILE A 137 21.13 16.29 -12.88
N VAL A 138 21.61 16.57 -11.68
CA VAL A 138 22.46 17.75 -11.42
C VAL A 138 23.72 17.71 -12.29
N SER A 139 24.28 16.52 -12.54
CA SER A 139 25.38 16.30 -13.48
C SER A 139 24.99 16.33 -14.97
N GLY A 140 23.74 16.67 -15.32
CA GLY A 140 23.29 16.85 -16.71
C GLY A 140 22.52 15.67 -17.33
N GLY A 141 22.27 14.59 -16.60
CA GLY A 141 21.51 13.44 -17.11
C GLY A 141 20.04 13.77 -17.38
N ARG A 142 19.55 13.53 -18.60
CA ARG A 142 18.12 13.74 -18.96
C ARG A 142 17.28 12.46 -18.99
N LYS A 143 17.83 11.37 -19.51
CA LYS A 143 17.20 10.04 -19.53
C LYS A 143 18.25 8.99 -19.24
N PHE A 144 18.02 8.16 -18.22
CA PHE A 144 18.96 7.11 -17.83
C PHE A 144 18.26 6.08 -16.94
N ASN A 145 18.90 4.91 -16.79
CA ASN A 145 18.48 3.91 -15.83
C ASN A 145 19.29 4.02 -14.54
N ILE A 146 18.66 3.72 -13.42
CA ILE A 146 19.32 3.55 -12.13
C ILE A 146 18.96 2.19 -11.57
N THR A 147 20.00 1.45 -11.22
CA THR A 147 19.89 0.16 -10.55
C THR A 147 20.43 0.32 -9.14
N VAL A 148 19.62 -0.06 -8.14
CA VAL A 148 20.01 -0.04 -6.73
C VAL A 148 19.85 -1.40 -6.11
N ARG A 149 20.69 -1.70 -5.13
CA ARG A 149 20.71 -2.97 -4.41
C ARG A 149 20.92 -2.72 -2.92
N GLU A 150 20.34 -3.57 -2.07
CA GLU A 150 20.60 -3.53 -0.64
C GLU A 150 22.01 -4.06 -0.36
N ALA A 151 22.80 -3.38 0.48
CA ALA A 151 24.20 -3.74 0.73
C ALA A 151 24.38 -5.18 1.23
N GLN A 152 23.43 -5.66 2.05
CA GLN A 152 23.44 -7.00 2.64
C GLN A 152 22.71 -8.06 1.79
N ASN A 153 21.93 -7.65 0.78
CA ASN A 153 21.16 -8.58 -0.06
C ASN A 153 21.51 -8.38 -1.54
N ILE A 154 22.34 -9.29 -2.04
CA ILE A 154 22.95 -9.21 -3.37
C ILE A 154 21.95 -9.56 -4.49
N GLU A 155 20.90 -10.33 -4.19
CA GLU A 155 19.99 -10.90 -5.19
C GLU A 155 18.87 -9.93 -5.60
N ASN A 156 18.57 -8.93 -4.76
CA ASN A 156 17.39 -8.08 -4.96
C ASN A 156 17.76 -6.70 -5.50
N ALA A 157 18.16 -6.64 -6.77
CA ALA A 157 18.38 -5.39 -7.48
C ALA A 157 17.06 -4.80 -7.98
N HIS A 158 16.94 -3.47 -7.90
CA HIS A 158 15.78 -2.72 -8.37
C HIS A 158 16.21 -1.70 -9.41
N THR A 159 15.69 -1.83 -10.63
CA THR A 159 16.01 -0.94 -11.74
C THR A 159 14.85 0.02 -12.01
N TYR A 160 15.18 1.29 -12.24
CA TYR A 160 14.24 2.36 -12.54
C TYR A 160 14.68 3.15 -13.76
N ALA A 161 13.77 3.36 -14.71
CA ALA A 161 13.96 4.33 -15.77
C ALA A 161 13.64 5.72 -15.25
N VAL A 162 14.56 6.67 -15.45
CA VAL A 162 14.45 8.06 -15.02
C VAL A 162 14.37 8.97 -16.24
N GLU A 163 13.40 9.88 -16.24
CA GLU A 163 13.27 10.96 -17.21
C GLU A 163 13.18 12.30 -16.46
N ALA A 164 14.13 13.18 -16.69
CA ALA A 164 14.17 14.52 -16.10
C ALA A 164 13.37 15.47 -16.99
N ASP A 165 12.32 16.08 -16.42
CA ASP A 165 11.47 17.02 -17.14
C ASP A 165 11.98 18.47 -16.98
N SER A 166 12.54 18.79 -15.81
CA SER A 166 13.10 20.12 -15.46
C SER A 166 13.99 20.02 -14.22
N PRO A 167 14.79 21.04 -13.88
CA PRO A 167 15.62 21.02 -12.67
C PRO A 167 14.78 20.70 -11.43
N GLY A 168 15.06 19.56 -10.79
CA GLY A 168 14.35 19.10 -9.57
C GLY A 168 13.05 18.31 -9.80
N LYS A 169 12.50 18.27 -11.02
CA LYS A 169 11.35 17.41 -11.36
C LYS A 169 11.78 16.28 -12.29
N MET A 170 11.45 15.05 -11.88
CA MET A 170 11.72 13.86 -12.66
C MET A 170 10.59 12.85 -12.51
N ARG A 171 10.40 12.05 -13.56
CA ARG A 171 9.55 10.88 -13.56
C ARG A 171 10.42 9.63 -13.44
N MET A 172 9.97 8.69 -12.62
CA MET A 172 10.66 7.42 -12.41
C MET A 172 9.67 6.27 -12.56
N LYS A 173 10.02 5.27 -13.37
CA LYS A 173 9.23 4.06 -13.57
C LYS A 173 10.06 2.83 -13.24
N LYS A 174 9.53 1.96 -12.39
CA LYS A 174 10.20 0.68 -12.09
C LYS A 174 10.21 -0.19 -13.35
N LEU A 175 11.39 -0.70 -13.69
CA LEU A 175 11.54 -1.72 -14.70
C LEU A 175 11.42 -3.07 -13.98
N VAL A 176 10.44 -3.88 -14.39
CA VAL A 176 10.30 -5.25 -13.93
C VAL A 176 10.92 -6.11 -15.02
N GLU A 177 12.05 -6.72 -14.74
CA GLU A 177 12.57 -7.76 -15.62
C GLU A 177 11.55 -8.88 -15.65
N LYS A 178 10.96 -9.12 -16.83
CA LYS A 178 10.19 -10.34 -17.05
C LYS A 178 11.21 -11.47 -17.02
N GLN A 179 11.18 -12.29 -15.97
CA GLN A 179 11.84 -13.59 -16.01
C GLN A 179 11.31 -14.30 -17.26
N LYS A 180 12.24 -14.63 -18.17
CA LYS A 180 11.97 -15.33 -19.42
C LYS A 180 12.14 -16.81 -19.20
#